data_AF-A0A957B4V7-F1
#
_entry.id   AF-A0A957B4V7-F1
#
_cell.length_a   1.000
_cell.length_b   1.000
_cell.length_c   1.000
_cell.angle_alpha   90.00
_cell.angle_beta   90.00
_cell.angle_gamma   90.00
#
_symmetry.space_group_name_H-M   'P 1'
#
loop_
_entity.id
_entity.type
_entity.pdbx_description
1 polymer ?
#
loop_
_entity_poly.entity_id
_entity_poly.type
_entity_poly.pdbx_seq_one_letter_code
_entity_poly.pdbx_strand_id
1 'polypeptide(L)'
;MQSTSNKRPPSNVILMQALRFDPRDLAANREGNLSQRQITRLQPPRIQGLAFWVMIGHVAVIFAVLGMIAIISQQWGLLLVAVIAAGMTGMPMMMVRDQKFMRPDLGKDVQKGVVKSVCGMTTRHTDPDKKRNYYITVDETTFEVTSKMYGGFFQEGNYCVYYLPRSRTIVSAERLSD
;
A
#
# COMPACT_ATOMS: atom_id res chain seq x y z
N MET A 1 0.96 -7.39 49.89
CA MET A 1 0.70 -6.54 48.71
C MET A 1 1.48 -7.11 47.53
N GLN A 2 0.81 -7.88 46.67
CA GLN A 2 1.44 -8.44 45.47
C GLN A 2 1.51 -7.33 44.42
N SER A 3 2.74 -6.91 44.09
CA SER A 3 3.00 -6.05 42.95
C SER A 3 2.51 -6.78 41.70
N THR A 4 1.38 -6.33 41.15
CA THR A 4 0.89 -6.76 39.84
C THR A 4 1.94 -6.29 38.83
N SER A 5 2.90 -7.18 38.55
CA SER A 5 3.86 -7.02 37.47
C SER A 5 3.05 -6.81 36.20
N ASN A 6 2.92 -5.55 35.81
CA ASN A 6 2.26 -5.10 34.61
C ASN A 6 3.14 -5.58 33.45
N LYS A 7 3.00 -6.87 33.10
CA LYS A 7 3.68 -7.50 31.96
C LYS A 7 3.15 -6.81 30.71
N ARG A 8 3.75 -5.66 30.40
CA ARG A 8 3.61 -5.05 29.08
C ARG A 8 3.91 -6.16 28.08
N PRO A 9 2.99 -6.48 27.14
CA PRO A 9 3.23 -7.53 26.18
C PRO A 9 4.56 -7.27 25.48
N PRO A 10 5.33 -8.33 25.14
CA PRO A 10 6.60 -8.15 24.46
C PRO A 10 6.36 -7.28 23.22
N SER A 11 7.06 -6.15 23.18
CA SER A 11 6.85 -5.06 22.21
C SER A 11 6.78 -5.56 20.75
N ASN A 12 7.51 -6.63 20.45
CA ASN A 12 7.51 -7.28 19.14
C ASN A 12 6.14 -7.84 18.73
N VAL A 13 5.31 -8.33 19.65
CA VAL A 13 3.97 -8.85 19.34
C VAL A 13 3.04 -7.72 18.84
N ILE A 14 3.12 -6.53 19.45
CA ILE A 14 2.37 -5.36 19.02
C ILE A 14 2.82 -4.95 17.61
N LEU A 15 4.14 -4.89 17.38
CA LEU A 15 4.71 -4.56 16.06
C LEU A 15 4.27 -5.56 14.99
N MET A 16 4.34 -6.86 15.27
CA MET A 16 3.90 -7.93 14.38
C MET A 16 2.42 -7.77 13.99
N GLN A 17 1.55 -7.41 14.94
CA GLN A 17 0.13 -7.19 14.68
C GLN A 17 -0.12 -5.89 13.88
N ALA A 18 0.65 -4.84 14.15
CA ALA A 18 0.53 -3.55 13.49
C ALA A 18 0.99 -3.61 12.02
N LEU A 19 2.15 -4.22 11.79
CA LEU A 19 2.81 -4.37 10.48
C LEU A 19 2.42 -5.67 9.74
N ARG A 20 1.64 -6.54 10.40
CA ARG A 20 1.10 -7.80 9.90
C ARG A 20 2.18 -8.81 9.46
N PHE A 21 3.34 -8.84 10.10
CA PHE A 21 4.42 -9.80 9.81
C PHE A 21 4.50 -10.90 10.88
N ASP A 22 5.15 -12.02 10.54
CA ASP A 22 5.42 -13.13 11.46
C ASP A 22 6.93 -13.34 11.73
N PRO A 23 7.36 -14.26 12.63
CA PRO A 23 8.77 -14.41 12.95
C PRO A 23 9.64 -14.86 11.76
N ARG A 24 9.06 -15.59 10.79
CA ARG A 24 9.77 -16.02 9.58
C ARG A 24 9.99 -14.84 8.64
N ASP A 25 9.01 -13.95 8.56
CA ASP A 25 9.19 -12.67 7.86
C ASP A 25 10.36 -11.89 8.47
N LEU A 26 10.39 -11.74 9.79
CA LEU A 26 11.46 -11.00 10.48
C LEU A 26 12.84 -11.63 10.23
N ALA A 27 12.95 -12.95 10.29
CA ALA A 27 14.20 -13.67 9.99
C ALA A 27 14.70 -13.38 8.57
N ALA A 28 13.83 -13.48 7.56
CA ALA A 28 14.19 -13.15 6.18
C ALA A 28 14.63 -11.68 6.03
N ASN A 29 13.93 -10.75 6.71
CA ASN A 29 14.24 -9.32 6.63
C ASN A 29 15.59 -8.98 7.26
N ARG A 30 16.00 -9.68 8.34
CA ARG A 30 17.34 -9.55 8.93
C ARG A 30 18.44 -9.96 7.96
N GLU A 31 18.16 -10.93 7.10
CA GLU A 31 19.06 -11.37 6.01
C GLU A 31 19.00 -10.45 4.79
N GLY A 32 18.23 -9.36 4.83
CA GLY A 32 18.08 -8.42 3.73
C GLY A 32 17.11 -8.87 2.63
N ASN A 33 16.26 -9.88 2.90
CA ASN A 33 15.36 -10.47 1.91
C ASN A 33 13.89 -10.38 2.33
N LEU A 34 12.98 -10.25 1.36
CA LEU A 34 11.55 -10.43 1.60
C LEU A 34 11.19 -11.91 1.75
N SER A 35 10.25 -12.21 2.64
CA SER A 35 9.65 -13.54 2.69
C SER A 35 8.67 -13.78 1.53
N GLN A 36 8.43 -15.04 1.18
CA GLN A 36 7.43 -15.40 0.16
C GLN A 36 6.02 -14.89 0.50
N ARG A 37 5.68 -14.85 1.80
CA ARG A 37 4.41 -14.32 2.30
C ARG A 37 4.32 -12.81 2.06
N GLN A 38 5.39 -12.08 2.35
CA GLN A 38 5.46 -10.64 2.10
C GLN A 38 5.41 -10.34 0.60
N ILE A 39 6.12 -11.10 -0.24
CA ILE A 39 6.06 -10.98 -1.70
C ILE A 39 4.63 -11.13 -2.19
N THR A 40 3.93 -12.20 -1.78
CA THR A 40 2.54 -12.46 -2.22
C THR A 40 1.59 -11.35 -1.76
N ARG A 41 1.78 -10.81 -0.56
CA ARG A 41 0.95 -9.75 0.03
C ARG A 41 1.20 -8.37 -0.60
N LEU A 42 2.45 -8.07 -0.95
CA LEU A 42 2.88 -6.76 -1.46
C LEU A 42 2.85 -6.70 -2.99
N GLN A 43 2.78 -7.84 -3.68
CA GLN A 43 2.61 -7.86 -5.13
C GLN A 43 1.29 -7.21 -5.51
N PRO A 44 1.31 -6.25 -6.47
CA PRO A 44 0.08 -5.73 -7.03
C PRO A 44 -0.69 -6.89 -7.69
N PRO A 45 -2.02 -6.94 -7.55
CA PRO A 45 -2.80 -8.01 -8.15
C PRO A 45 -2.63 -7.97 -9.68
N ARG A 46 -2.13 -9.07 -10.27
CA ARG A 46 -1.89 -9.21 -11.72
C ARG A 46 -3.15 -8.94 -12.56
N ILE A 47 -4.32 -9.15 -11.95
CA ILE A 47 -5.64 -9.04 -12.55
C ILE A 47 -5.98 -7.59 -12.96
N GLN A 48 -5.28 -6.59 -12.42
CA GLN A 48 -5.56 -5.19 -12.73
C GLN A 48 -5.29 -4.85 -14.20
N GLY A 49 -4.23 -5.41 -14.79
CA GLY A 49 -3.94 -5.22 -16.21
C GLY A 49 -5.00 -5.85 -17.11
N LEU A 50 -5.40 -7.09 -16.79
CA LEU A 50 -6.45 -7.78 -17.55
C LEU A 50 -7.80 -7.10 -17.42
N ALA A 51 -8.20 -6.71 -16.21
CA ALA A 51 -9.46 -6.00 -15.98
C ALA A 51 -9.50 -4.66 -16.74
N PHE A 52 -8.39 -3.93 -16.80
CA PHE A 52 -8.27 -2.72 -17.59
C PHE A 52 -8.50 -2.98 -19.08
N TRP A 53 -7.84 -4.00 -19.65
CA TRP A 53 -8.03 -4.38 -21.06
C TRP A 53 -9.45 -4.87 -21.36
N VAL A 54 -10.04 -5.67 -20.48
CA VAL A 54 -11.42 -6.14 -20.62
C VAL A 54 -12.40 -4.97 -20.59
N MET A 55 -12.19 -3.99 -19.71
CA MET A 55 -13.03 -2.79 -19.63
C MET A 55 -12.90 -1.91 -20.88
N ILE A 56 -11.68 -1.68 -21.39
CA ILE A 56 -11.48 -0.99 -22.67
C ILE A 56 -12.20 -1.72 -23.80
N GLY A 57 -12.08 -3.05 -23.85
CA GLY A 57 -12.79 -3.88 -24.82
C GLY A 57 -14.30 -3.68 -24.76
N HIS A 58 -14.89 -3.67 -23.56
CA HIS A 58 -16.33 -3.43 -23.39
C HIS A 58 -16.76 -2.03 -23.87
N VAL A 59 -16.01 -0.98 -23.51
CA VAL A 59 -16.32 0.39 -23.95
C VAL A 59 -16.24 0.49 -25.49
N ALA A 60 -15.22 -0.13 -26.10
CA ALA A 60 -15.07 -0.14 -27.56
C ALA A 60 -16.25 -0.87 -28.25
N VAL A 61 -16.68 -2.02 -27.71
CA VAL A 61 -17.83 -2.77 -28.26
C VAL A 61 -19.13 -1.98 -28.12
N ILE A 62 -19.41 -1.40 -26.95
CA ILE A 62 -20.61 -0.57 -26.74
C ILE A 62 -20.63 0.60 -27.72
N PHE A 63 -19.49 1.29 -27.87
CA PHE A 63 -19.37 2.41 -28.80
C PHE A 63 -19.60 1.98 -30.25
N ALA A 64 -19.04 0.85 -30.67
CA ALA A 64 -19.22 0.31 -32.01
C ALA A 64 -20.69 -0.06 -32.29
N VAL A 65 -21.36 -0.74 -31.35
CA VAL A 65 -22.77 -1.15 -31.50
C VAL A 65 -23.69 0.06 -31.55
N LEU A 66 -23.56 1.00 -30.60
CA LEU A 66 -24.41 2.19 -30.57
C LEU A 66 -24.15 3.12 -31.76
N GLY A 67 -22.89 3.26 -32.17
CA GLY A 67 -22.53 4.01 -33.37
C GLY A 67 -23.14 3.41 -34.64
N MET A 68 -23.09 2.08 -34.80
CA MET A 68 -23.72 1.39 -35.92
C MET A 68 -25.24 1.60 -35.95
N ILE A 69 -25.92 1.46 -34.80
CA ILE A 69 -27.36 1.68 -34.69
C ILE A 69 -27.72 3.12 -35.07
N ALA A 70 -26.96 4.11 -34.59
CA ALA A 70 -27.22 5.53 -34.87
C ALA A 70 -27.07 5.88 -36.36
N ILE A 71 -26.10 5.27 -37.05
CA ILE A 71 -25.90 5.45 -38.50
C ILE A 71 -27.08 4.86 -39.28
N ILE A 72 -27.51 3.65 -38.93
CA ILE A 72 -28.62 2.95 -39.62
C ILE A 72 -29.95 3.66 -39.37
N SER A 73 -30.22 4.13 -38.14
CA SER A 73 -31.49 4.76 -37.79
C SER A 73 -31.56 6.25 -38.11
N GLN A 74 -30.47 6.89 -38.53
CA GLN A 74 -30.30 8.34 -38.66
C GLN A 74 -30.65 9.14 -37.38
N GLN A 75 -30.70 8.48 -36.22
CA GLN A 75 -31.00 9.13 -34.95
C GLN A 75 -29.72 9.60 -34.28
N TRP A 76 -29.27 10.79 -34.66
CA TRP A 76 -28.09 11.43 -34.06
C TRP A 76 -28.19 11.62 -32.54
N GLY A 77 -29.40 11.64 -31.97
CA GLY A 77 -29.63 11.64 -30.52
C GLY A 77 -29.07 10.40 -29.80
N LEU A 78 -29.08 9.22 -30.45
CA LEU A 78 -28.50 8.00 -29.89
C LEU A 78 -26.97 8.06 -29.77
N LEU A 79 -26.32 8.80 -30.68
CA LEU A 79 -24.88 9.03 -30.63
C LEU A 79 -24.49 9.86 -29.39
N LEU A 80 -25.29 10.86 -29.02
CA LEU A 80 -25.08 11.64 -27.80
C LEU A 80 -25.20 10.77 -26.54
N VAL A 81 -26.23 9.90 -26.49
CA VAL A 81 -26.43 8.94 -25.39
C VAL A 81 -25.25 7.97 -25.29
N ALA A 82 -24.74 7.48 -26.43
CA ALA A 82 -23.59 6.59 -26.48
C ALA A 82 -22.32 7.24 -25.90
N VAL A 83 -22.06 8.50 -26.24
CA VAL A 83 -20.91 9.26 -25.72
C VAL A 83 -21.02 9.47 -24.21
N ILE A 84 -22.21 9.84 -23.71
CA ILE A 84 -22.44 10.03 -22.27
C ILE A 84 -22.27 8.70 -21.52
N ALA A 85 -22.86 7.61 -22.02
CA ALA A 85 -22.73 6.29 -21.42
C ALA A 85 -21.26 5.82 -21.39
N ALA A 86 -20.51 6.04 -22.48
CA ALA A 86 -19.08 5.74 -22.53
C ALA A 86 -18.28 6.58 -21.51
N GLY A 87 -18.58 7.88 -21.41
CA GLY A 87 -17.96 8.78 -20.44
C GLY A 87 -18.22 8.37 -18.99
N MET A 88 -19.46 7.99 -18.65
CA MET A 88 -19.83 7.49 -17.32
C MET A 88 -19.13 6.17 -16.99
N THR A 89 -18.94 5.30 -17.98
CA THR A 89 -18.21 4.03 -17.80
C THR A 89 -16.71 4.27 -17.58
N GLY A 90 -16.16 5.36 -18.12
CA GLY A 90 -14.76 5.76 -17.93
C GLY A 90 -14.45 6.41 -16.58
N MET A 91 -15.43 7.02 -15.90
CA MET A 91 -15.22 7.70 -14.61
C MET A 91 -14.68 6.78 -13.50
N PRO A 92 -15.23 5.58 -13.27
CA PRO A 92 -14.67 4.62 -12.31
C PRO A 92 -13.21 4.28 -12.62
N MET A 93 -12.83 4.26 -13.90
CA MET A 93 -11.45 3.99 -14.34
C MET A 93 -10.48 5.09 -13.92
N MET A 94 -10.92 6.35 -13.95
CA MET A 94 -10.13 7.48 -13.43
C MET A 94 -10.02 7.42 -11.90
N MET A 95 -11.09 7.05 -11.20
CA MET A 95 -11.08 6.94 -9.73
C MET A 95 -10.20 5.78 -9.21
N VAL A 96 -10.14 4.66 -9.93
CA VAL A 96 -9.26 3.52 -9.58
C VAL A 96 -7.78 3.91 -9.70
N ARG A 97 -7.45 4.90 -10.54
CA ARG A 97 -6.08 5.37 -10.75
C ARG A 97 -5.49 6.08 -9.53
N ASP A 98 -6.33 6.62 -8.64
CA ASP A 98 -5.93 7.76 -7.81
C ASP A 98 -5.48 7.46 -6.37
N GLN A 99 -5.63 6.25 -5.81
CA GLN A 99 -5.32 6.08 -4.37
C GLN A 99 -4.39 4.93 -3.98
N LYS A 100 -4.23 3.88 -4.78
CA LYS A 100 -3.30 2.76 -4.45
C LYS A 100 -2.55 2.18 -5.65
N PHE A 101 -2.83 2.70 -6.85
CA PHE A 101 -2.25 2.24 -8.12
C PHE A 101 -0.91 2.91 -8.48
N MET A 102 -0.50 3.96 -7.77
CA MET A 102 0.71 4.75 -8.08
C MET A 102 1.87 4.57 -7.10
N ARG A 103 2.10 3.35 -6.59
CA ARG A 103 3.42 3.01 -6.01
C ARG A 103 4.19 2.11 -7.00
N PRO A 104 4.55 2.59 -8.21
CA PRO A 104 5.33 1.79 -9.15
C PRO A 104 6.65 1.33 -8.53
N ASP A 105 7.18 2.10 -7.59
CA ASP A 105 8.37 1.76 -6.82
C ASP A 105 8.15 0.56 -5.89
N LEU A 106 6.94 0.36 -5.34
CA LEU A 106 6.65 -0.80 -4.50
C LEU A 106 6.72 -2.09 -5.33
N GLY A 107 6.11 -2.10 -6.52
CA GLY A 107 6.19 -3.26 -7.42
C GLY A 107 7.63 -3.61 -7.80
N LYS A 108 8.45 -2.58 -8.11
CA LYS A 108 9.87 -2.75 -8.43
C LYS A 108 10.69 -3.25 -7.24
N ASP A 109 10.41 -2.75 -6.03
CA ASP A 109 11.07 -3.21 -4.81
C ASP A 109 10.71 -4.66 -4.48
N VAL A 110 9.42 -5.02 -4.58
CA VAL A 110 8.95 -6.39 -4.34
C VAL A 110 9.53 -7.37 -5.36
N GLN A 111 9.67 -6.96 -6.62
CA GLN A 111 10.31 -7.79 -7.65
C GLN A 111 11.80 -8.01 -7.37
N LYS A 112 12.49 -7.01 -6.82
CA LYS A 112 13.90 -7.15 -6.41
C LYS A 112 14.06 -8.02 -5.16
N GLY A 113 13.08 -8.00 -4.26
CA GLY A 113 13.10 -8.78 -3.03
C GLY A 113 14.11 -8.29 -1.97
N VAL A 114 14.75 -7.14 -2.19
CA VAL A 114 15.79 -6.59 -1.32
C VAL A 114 15.18 -5.70 -0.24
N VAL A 115 15.61 -5.94 1.00
CA VAL A 115 15.21 -5.22 2.20
C VAL A 115 16.42 -4.49 2.77
N LYS A 116 16.23 -3.23 3.17
CA LYS A 116 17.22 -2.47 3.95
C LYS A 116 16.76 -2.33 5.38
N SER A 117 17.70 -2.15 6.29
CA SER A 117 17.44 -1.85 7.69
C SER A 117 17.96 -0.47 8.06
N VAL A 118 17.27 0.17 9.00
CA VAL A 118 17.74 1.34 9.73
C VAL A 118 17.43 1.11 11.20
N CYS A 119 18.42 1.33 12.07
CA CYS A 119 18.29 1.10 13.50
C CYS A 119 18.60 2.39 14.25
N GLY A 120 17.78 2.70 15.26
CA GLY A 120 18.01 3.87 16.09
C GLY A 120 16.78 4.26 16.90
N MET A 121 16.90 5.42 17.53
CA MET A 121 15.82 6.00 18.32
C MET A 121 14.68 6.44 17.41
N THR A 122 13.46 6.06 17.78
CA THR A 122 12.26 6.40 17.04
C THR A 122 11.60 7.66 17.60
N THR A 123 11.31 8.60 16.73
CA THR A 123 10.44 9.74 17.03
C THR A 123 9.16 9.65 16.22
N ARG A 124 8.05 9.99 16.85
CA ARG A 124 6.73 10.01 16.21
C ARG A 124 6.26 11.44 16.05
N HIS A 125 5.75 11.77 14.87
CA HIS A 125 5.16 13.08 14.62
C HIS A 125 3.98 12.97 13.65
N THR A 126 3.10 13.97 13.73
CA THR A 126 1.94 14.13 12.85
C THR A 126 2.05 15.49 12.20
N ASP A 127 1.75 15.57 10.91
CA ASP A 127 1.68 16.84 10.19
C ASP A 127 0.32 17.51 10.51
N PRO A 128 0.30 18.68 11.18
CA PRO A 128 -0.94 19.36 11.54
C PRO A 128 -1.69 19.92 10.32
N ASP A 129 -0.98 20.23 9.24
CA ASP A 129 -1.54 20.83 8.02
C ASP A 129 -2.16 19.76 7.11
N LYS A 130 -1.57 18.55 7.11
CA LYS A 130 -2.10 17.39 6.39
C LYS A 130 -2.91 16.50 7.32
N LYS A 131 -4.22 16.76 7.40
CA LYS A 131 -5.16 15.91 8.14
C LYS A 131 -4.92 14.43 7.86
N ARG A 132 -4.42 13.71 8.88
CA ARG A 132 -4.29 12.23 9.00
C ARG A 132 -3.02 11.56 8.46
N ASN A 133 -1.95 12.30 8.16
CA ASN A 133 -0.66 11.67 7.87
C ASN A 133 0.13 11.43 9.16
N TYR A 134 0.58 10.18 9.35
CA TYR A 134 1.40 9.78 10.50
C TYR A 134 2.80 9.47 10.02
N TYR A 135 3.80 9.98 10.74
CA TYR A 135 5.20 9.78 10.42
C TYR A 135 5.94 9.18 11.60
N ILE A 136 6.86 8.29 11.29
CA ILE A 136 7.88 7.82 12.23
C ILE A 136 9.24 8.13 11.64
N THR A 137 10.15 8.65 12.44
CA THR A 137 11.56 8.82 12.08
C THR A 137 12.38 7.90 12.94
N VAL A 138 13.21 7.06 12.31
CA VAL A 138 14.17 6.21 13.00
C VAL A 138 15.53 6.67 12.53
N ASP A 139 16.36 7.12 13.46
CA ASP A 139 17.62 7.80 13.15
C ASP A 139 17.36 9.03 12.25
N GLU A 140 17.82 9.05 11.00
CA GLU A 140 17.54 10.14 10.04
C GLU A 140 16.49 9.78 8.96
N THR A 141 15.91 8.58 9.04
CA THR A 141 14.98 8.10 8.01
C THR A 141 13.52 8.25 8.44
N THR A 142 12.78 9.09 7.72
CA THR A 142 11.34 9.30 7.94
C THR A 142 10.49 8.40 7.04
N PHE A 143 9.51 7.73 7.65
CA PHE A 143 8.54 6.85 7.01
C PHE A 143 7.12 7.37 7.24
N GLU A 144 6.34 7.44 6.16
CA GLU A 144 4.90 7.64 6.25
C GLU A 144 4.24 6.31 6.61
N VAL A 145 3.43 6.32 7.67
CA VAL A 145 2.82 5.11 8.23
C VAL A 145 1.32 5.27 8.43
N THR A 146 0.63 4.14 8.56
CA THR A 146 -0.78 4.14 8.94
C THR A 146 -0.95 4.43 10.43
N SER A 147 -2.12 4.93 10.85
CA SER A 147 -2.45 5.11 12.27
C SER A 147 -2.22 3.84 13.10
N LYS A 148 -2.52 2.66 12.54
CA LYS A 148 -2.28 1.36 13.20
C LYS A 148 -0.79 1.10 13.43
N MET A 149 0.05 1.41 12.43
CA MET A 149 1.51 1.29 12.54
C MET A 149 2.06 2.30 13.55
N TYR A 150 1.61 3.55 13.48
CA TYR A 150 2.00 4.62 14.40
C TYR A 150 1.77 4.26 15.87
N GLY A 151 0.64 3.62 16.17
CA GLY A 151 0.34 3.11 17.51
C GLY A 151 1.19 1.92 17.97
N GLY A 152 1.87 1.23 17.04
CA GLY A 152 2.78 0.12 17.35
C GLY A 152 4.19 0.55 17.74
N PHE A 153 4.60 1.77 17.37
CA PHE A 153 5.88 2.35 17.78
C PHE A 153 5.71 3.20 19.04
N PHE A 154 6.65 3.12 19.97
CA PHE A 154 6.73 4.00 21.13
C PHE A 154 7.61 5.21 20.82
N GLN A 155 7.28 6.34 21.46
CA GLN A 155 8.16 7.52 21.43
C GLN A 155 9.49 7.16 22.11
N GLU A 156 10.61 7.56 21.52
CA GLU A 156 11.96 7.35 22.05
C GLU A 156 12.29 5.87 22.32
N GLY A 157 11.68 4.95 21.57
CA GLY A 157 12.10 3.55 21.59
C GLY A 157 13.26 3.31 20.62
N ASN A 158 14.16 2.39 20.99
CA ASN A 158 15.20 1.91 20.10
C ASN A 158 14.66 0.77 19.22
N TYR A 159 14.65 0.96 17.91
CA TYR A 159 14.07 0.01 16.96
C TYR A 159 14.99 -0.22 15.76
N CYS A 160 14.97 -1.43 15.22
CA CYS A 160 15.42 -1.72 13.87
C CYS A 160 14.20 -1.85 12.96
N VAL A 161 14.12 -1.00 11.94
CA VAL A 161 13.05 -0.99 10.94
C VAL A 161 13.57 -1.55 9.63
N TYR A 162 12.86 -2.54 9.11
CA TYR A 162 13.15 -3.17 7.83
C TYR A 162 12.19 -2.65 6.77
N TYR A 163 12.74 -2.13 5.68
CA TYR A 163 11.98 -1.39 4.68
C TYR A 163 12.45 -1.64 3.25
N LEU A 164 11.56 -1.34 2.33
CA LEU A 164 11.83 -1.38 0.90
C LEU A 164 12.45 -0.05 0.43
N PRO A 165 13.62 -0.07 -0.23
CA PRO A 165 14.47 1.11 -0.37
C PRO A 165 13.89 2.22 -1.26
N ARG A 166 13.17 1.88 -2.35
CA ARG A 166 12.63 2.92 -3.25
C ARG A 166 11.29 3.46 -2.75
N SER A 167 10.40 2.55 -2.38
CA SER A 167 9.04 2.87 -1.92
C SER A 167 8.98 3.34 -0.46
N ARG A 168 10.09 3.22 0.29
CA ARG A 168 10.17 3.50 1.74
C ARG A 168 9.05 2.81 2.54
N THR A 169 8.64 1.63 2.08
CA THR A 169 7.57 0.87 2.73
C THR A 169 8.15 -0.03 3.81
N ILE A 170 7.72 0.15 5.05
CA ILE A 170 8.11 -0.71 6.17
C ILE A 170 7.46 -2.08 6.00
N VAL A 171 8.26 -3.13 6.08
CA VAL A 171 7.81 -4.52 5.92
C VAL A 171 7.82 -5.30 7.22
N SER A 172 8.72 -4.96 8.13
CA SER A 172 8.78 -5.44 9.51
C SER A 172 9.58 -4.47 10.38
N ALA A 173 9.52 -4.65 11.69
CA ALA A 173 10.33 -3.90 12.65
C ALA A 173 10.50 -4.73 13.90
N GLU A 174 11.58 -4.49 14.63
CA GLU A 174 11.81 -5.09 15.94
C GLU A 174 12.32 -4.06 16.93
N ARG A 175 11.94 -4.22 18.18
CA ARG A 175 12.49 -3.40 19.26
C ARG A 175 13.81 -4.00 19.72
N LEU A 176 14.82 -3.15 19.83
CA LEU A 176 16.07 -3.53 20.49
C LEU A 176 15.86 -3.41 22.00
N SER A 177 16.24 -4.46 22.73
CA SER A 177 16.34 -4.39 24.18
C SER A 177 17.46 -3.39 24.50
N ASP A 178 17.18 -2.46 25.41
CA ASP A 178 18.23 -1.66 26.05
C ASP A 178 19.11 -2.54 26.93
#